data_AF-A0A931H5H7-F1
#
_entry.id   AF-A0A931H5H7-F1
#
_cell.length_a   1.000
_cell.length_b   1.000
_cell.length_c   1.000
_cell.angle_alpha   90.00
_cell.angle_beta   90.00
_cell.angle_gamma   90.00
#
_symmetry.space_group_name_H-M   'P 1'
#
loop_
_entity.id
_entity.type
_entity.pdbx_description
1 polymer ?
#
loop_
_entity_poly.entity_id
_entity_poly.type
_entity_poly.pdbx_seq_one_letter_code
_entity_poly.pdbx_strand_id
1 'polypeptide(L)'
;MNRNIASALVIATAAFAGTAFADDITIDHTPFNSTRTRAEVQAELAQYKTNGVNVWSTQYNPLKTFKSGLTRQQVVAQYVASRDEVAALNSEDSGSAYFAQATGRGFNRGTQLAGTPTNAQ
;
A
#
# COMPACT_ATOMS: atom_id res chain seq x y z
N MET A 1 -51.71 -13.91 -1.58
CA MET A 1 -51.40 -12.61 -0.93
C MET A 1 -50.39 -12.89 0.19
N ASN A 2 -49.49 -11.93 0.47
CA ASN A 2 -48.47 -11.91 1.56
C ASN A 2 -47.01 -12.04 1.09
N ARG A 3 -46.60 -11.10 0.24
CA ARG A 3 -45.20 -10.68 0.06
C ARG A 3 -45.05 -9.51 1.04
N ASN A 4 -44.35 -9.64 2.17
CA ASN A 4 -43.87 -8.53 3.04
C ASN A 4 -43.21 -9.10 4.33
N ILE A 5 -42.08 -9.82 4.21
CA ILE A 5 -41.22 -10.15 5.39
C ILE A 5 -39.74 -9.89 5.05
N ALA A 6 -39.46 -8.86 4.26
CA ALA A 6 -38.08 -8.55 3.84
C ALA A 6 -37.69 -7.08 4.08
N SER A 7 -38.28 -6.45 5.10
CA SER A 7 -38.05 -5.03 5.41
C SER A 7 -37.86 -4.81 6.90
N ALA A 8 -36.92 -5.53 7.54
CA ALA A 8 -36.63 -5.33 8.97
C ALA A 8 -35.14 -5.48 9.34
N LEU A 9 -34.21 -5.40 8.39
CA LEU A 9 -32.78 -5.55 8.69
C LEU A 9 -31.91 -4.57 7.90
N VAL A 10 -32.17 -3.26 8.03
CA VAL A 10 -31.27 -2.23 7.46
C VAL A 10 -30.95 -1.09 8.44
N ILE A 11 -31.49 -1.06 9.66
CA ILE A 11 -31.26 0.07 10.59
C ILE A 11 -30.73 -0.45 11.93
N ALA A 12 -29.50 -0.95 11.96
CA ALA A 12 -28.83 -1.28 13.23
C ALA A 12 -27.30 -1.10 13.22
N THR A 13 -26.70 -0.61 12.13
CA THR A 13 -25.23 -0.41 12.06
C THR A 13 -24.78 1.04 12.24
N ALA A 14 -25.71 1.99 12.39
CA ALA A 14 -25.37 3.40 12.61
C ALA A 14 -24.95 3.74 14.07
N ALA A 15 -24.97 2.79 14.99
CA ALA A 15 -24.71 3.04 16.41
C ALA A 15 -23.23 2.91 16.84
N PHE A 16 -22.32 2.57 15.93
CA PHE A 16 -20.88 2.47 16.22
C PHE A 16 -20.07 3.68 15.74
N ALA A 17 -20.68 4.87 15.67
CA ALA A 17 -19.93 6.11 15.63
C ALA A 17 -19.32 6.33 17.02
N GLY A 18 -18.18 5.68 17.26
CA GLY A 18 -17.44 5.80 18.51
C GLY A 18 -17.17 7.27 18.82
N THR A 19 -17.64 7.71 19.98
CA THR A 19 -17.21 8.95 20.61
C THR A 19 -15.71 8.87 20.84
N ALA A 20 -14.93 9.53 19.99
CA ALA A 20 -13.54 9.82 20.30
C ALA A 20 -13.54 10.84 21.46
N PHE A 21 -13.55 10.35 22.70
CA PHE A 21 -13.32 11.20 23.86
C PHE A 21 -11.86 11.65 23.78
N ALA A 22 -11.66 12.92 23.44
CA ALA A 22 -10.39 13.58 23.70
C ALA A 22 -10.28 13.72 25.22
N ASP A 23 -9.59 12.76 25.83
CA ASP A 23 -9.24 12.79 27.26
C ASP A 23 -8.37 14.02 27.55
N ASP A 24 -8.33 14.45 28.81
CA ASP A 24 -7.49 15.57 29.24
C ASP A 24 -6.00 15.24 29.02
N ILE A 25 -5.20 16.23 28.63
CA ILE A 25 -3.78 16.01 28.34
C ILE A 25 -3.05 15.81 29.67
N THR A 26 -2.74 14.56 30.01
CA THR A 26 -1.91 14.26 31.19
C THR A 26 -0.47 14.68 30.88
N ILE A 27 -0.01 15.76 31.50
CA ILE A 27 1.38 16.22 31.37
C ILE A 27 2.26 15.32 32.23
N ASP A 28 3.17 14.59 31.59
CA ASP A 28 4.19 13.83 32.30
C ASP A 28 5.25 14.80 32.87
N HIS A 29 5.27 14.90 34.20
CA HIS A 29 6.23 15.73 34.94
C HIS A 29 7.50 14.97 35.34
N THR A 30 7.66 13.70 34.92
CA THR A 30 8.86 12.94 35.23
C THR A 30 10.08 13.57 34.54
N PRO A 31 11.14 13.93 35.30
CA PRO A 31 12.35 14.43 34.68
C PRO A 31 12.99 13.35 33.81
N PHE A 32 13.25 13.66 32.55
CA PHE A 32 14.03 12.79 31.68
C PHE A 32 15.46 12.70 32.19
N ASN A 33 15.84 11.51 32.66
CA ASN A 33 17.21 11.19 33.03
C ASN A 33 17.77 10.22 31.99
N SER A 34 18.71 10.69 31.16
CA SER A 34 19.35 9.82 30.19
C SER A 34 20.19 8.77 30.92
N THR A 35 19.98 7.50 30.57
CA THR A 35 20.81 6.39 31.04
C THR A 35 22.11 6.26 30.26
N ARG A 36 22.27 7.02 29.16
CA ARG A 36 23.45 7.00 28.29
C ARG A 36 24.34 8.21 28.54
N THR A 37 25.64 7.96 28.50
CA THR A 37 26.66 8.99 28.51
C THR A 37 26.67 9.75 27.19
N ARG A 38 27.19 10.98 27.21
CA ARG A 38 27.38 11.79 25.99
C ARG A 38 28.26 11.08 24.95
N ALA A 39 29.27 10.33 25.40
CA ALA A 39 30.15 9.58 24.52
C ALA A 39 29.40 8.48 23.75
N GLU A 40 28.53 7.74 24.44
CA GLU A 40 27.68 6.71 23.83
C GLU A 40 26.71 7.31 22.81
N VAL A 41 26.07 8.44 23.15
CA VAL A 41 25.16 9.12 22.21
C VAL A 41 25.90 9.61 20.95
N GLN A 42 27.11 10.13 21.09
CA GLN A 42 27.92 10.54 19.93
C GLN A 42 28.36 9.36 19.07
N ALA A 43 28.69 8.22 19.70
CA ALA A 43 29.01 6.99 18.99
C ALA A 43 27.80 6.46 18.20
N GLU A 44 26.61 6.45 18.81
CA GLU A 44 25.35 6.06 18.12
C GLU A 44 25.03 7.02 16.96
N LEU A 45 25.21 8.33 17.15
CA LEU A 45 24.99 9.31 16.10
C LEU A 45 25.98 9.12 14.93
N ALA A 46 27.25 8.85 15.23
CA ALA A 46 28.25 8.57 14.20
C ALA A 46 27.90 7.30 13.41
N GLN A 47 27.52 6.21 14.09
CA GLN A 47 27.08 4.97 13.46
C GLN A 47 25.79 5.16 12.63
N TYR A 48 24.86 5.97 13.12
CA TYR A 48 23.62 6.25 12.39
C TYR A 48 23.89 7.02 11.09
N LYS A 49 24.84 7.97 11.09
CA LYS A 49 25.24 8.73 9.91
C LYS A 49 25.92 7.87 8.83
N THR A 50 26.69 6.85 9.22
CA THR A 50 27.32 5.94 8.24
C THR A 50 26.31 5.03 7.53
N ASN A 51 25.12 4.82 8.11
CA ASN A 51 24.07 3.99 7.53
C ASN A 51 23.29 4.64 6.37
N GLY A 52 23.74 5.80 5.87
CA GLY A 52 23.17 6.45 4.68
C GLY A 52 21.73 6.95 4.86
N VAL A 53 21.28 7.14 6.10
CA VAL A 53 19.94 7.63 6.41
C VAL A 53 19.94 9.16 6.31
N ASN A 54 19.12 9.71 5.41
CA ASN A 54 18.89 11.16 5.37
C ASN A 54 18.06 11.56 6.59
N VAL A 55 18.72 12.12 7.59
CA VAL A 55 18.15 12.54 8.88
C VAL A 55 17.14 13.69 8.74
N TRP A 56 17.19 14.39 7.61
CA TRP A 56 16.30 15.51 7.26
C TRP A 56 15.20 15.11 6.27
N SER A 57 15.12 13.83 5.90
CA SER A 57 14.04 13.36 5.05
C SER A 57 12.73 13.38 5.82
N THR A 58 11.87 14.35 5.52
CA THR A 58 10.46 14.36 5.95
C THR A 58 9.62 13.35 5.16
N GLN A 59 10.20 12.75 4.12
CA GLN A 59 9.53 11.79 3.25
C GLN A 59 9.97 10.36 3.57
N TYR A 60 8.98 9.47 3.68
CA TYR A 60 9.19 8.03 3.71
C TYR A 60 9.70 7.57 2.34
N ASN A 61 10.82 6.85 2.30
CA ASN A 61 11.31 6.19 1.09
C ASN A 61 10.88 4.71 1.11
N PRO A 62 9.77 4.33 0.43
CA PRO A 62 9.30 2.95 0.39
C PRO A 62 10.30 1.99 -0.28
N LEU A 63 11.25 2.51 -1.05
CA LEU A 63 12.25 1.72 -1.77
C LEU A 63 13.58 1.60 -1.03
N LYS A 64 13.69 2.09 0.22
CA LYS A 64 14.95 2.08 1.00
C LYS A 64 15.59 0.69 1.08
N THR A 65 14.76 -0.35 1.21
CA THR A 65 15.19 -1.75 1.34
C THR A 65 14.94 -2.56 0.08
N PHE A 66 14.33 -1.97 -0.95
CA PHE A 66 14.01 -2.70 -2.18
C PHE A 66 15.30 -3.07 -2.92
N LYS A 67 15.37 -4.34 -3.32
CA LYS A 67 16.41 -4.89 -4.19
C LYS A 67 15.74 -5.71 -5.27
N SER A 68 15.95 -5.35 -6.53
CA SER A 68 15.48 -6.15 -7.66
C SER A 68 16.23 -7.49 -7.70
N GLY A 69 15.51 -8.59 -7.80
CA GLY A 69 16.08 -9.90 -8.13
C GLY A 69 16.33 -10.08 -9.64
N LEU A 70 15.86 -9.15 -10.47
CA LEU A 70 16.01 -9.20 -11.93
C LEU A 70 17.19 -8.35 -12.38
N THR A 71 17.90 -8.86 -13.39
CA THR A 71 18.89 -8.09 -14.15
C THR A 71 18.21 -7.03 -15.00
N ARG A 72 18.98 -6.01 -15.39
CA ARG A 72 18.50 -4.95 -16.29
C ARG A 72 17.99 -5.52 -17.61
N GLN A 73 18.68 -6.50 -18.18
CA GLN A 73 18.29 -7.15 -19.42
C GLN A 73 16.93 -7.86 -19.29
N GLN A 74 16.70 -8.55 -18.17
CA GLN A 74 15.41 -9.22 -17.91
C GLN A 74 14.27 -8.22 -17.75
N VAL A 75 14.49 -7.09 -17.05
CA VAL A 75 13.47 -6.04 -16.91
C VAL A 75 13.12 -5.44 -18.27
N VAL A 76 14.12 -5.15 -19.11
CA VAL A 76 13.89 -4.64 -20.47
C VAL A 76 13.13 -5.66 -21.31
N ALA A 77 13.51 -6.94 -21.26
CA ALA A 77 12.81 -7.99 -22.00
C ALA A 77 11.34 -8.13 -21.56
N GLN A 78 11.05 -8.07 -20.25
CA GLN A 78 9.69 -8.09 -19.74
C GLN A 78 8.89 -6.87 -20.18
N TYR A 79 9.48 -5.68 -20.11
CA TYR A 79 8.82 -4.46 -20.57
C TYR A 79 8.48 -4.53 -22.07
N VAL A 80 9.42 -5.00 -22.90
CA VAL A 80 9.18 -5.16 -24.35
C VAL A 80 8.07 -6.18 -24.61
N ALA A 81 8.06 -7.30 -23.89
CA ALA A 81 7.02 -8.33 -24.02
C ALA A 81 5.62 -7.82 -23.61
N SER A 82 5.54 -6.92 -22.63
CA SER A 82 4.29 -6.34 -22.12
C SER A 82 4.01 -4.93 -22.64
N ARG A 83 4.73 -4.46 -23.67
CA ARG A 83 4.69 -3.05 -24.08
C ARG A 83 3.29 -2.59 -24.49
N ASP A 84 2.56 -3.42 -25.24
CA ASP A 84 1.22 -3.09 -25.72
C ASP A 84 0.20 -3.04 -24.57
N GLU A 85 0.34 -3.93 -23.59
CA GLU A 85 -0.46 -3.93 -22.36
C GLU A 85 -0.19 -2.68 -21.52
N VAL A 86 1.08 -2.30 -21.36
CA VAL A 86 1.45 -1.06 -20.65
C VAL A 86 0.91 0.16 -21.37
N ALA A 87 1.03 0.22 -22.71
CA ALA A 87 0.49 1.32 -23.50
C ALA A 87 -1.03 1.44 -23.32
N ALA A 88 -1.76 0.32 -23.34
CA ALA A 88 -3.20 0.31 -23.10
C ALA A 88 -3.58 0.69 -21.67
N LEU A 89 -2.87 0.21 -20.65
CA LEU A 89 -3.16 0.58 -19.26
C LEU A 89 -2.91 2.06 -18.96
N ASN A 90 -2.07 2.72 -19.76
CA ASN A 90 -1.78 4.16 -19.63
C ASN A 90 -2.60 5.03 -20.61
N SER A 91 -3.47 4.45 -21.45
CA SER A 91 -4.40 5.24 -22.28
C SER A 91 -5.60 5.73 -21.48
N GLU A 92 -6.35 6.66 -22.06
CA GLU A 92 -7.52 7.30 -21.44
C GLU A 92 -8.58 6.28 -20.98
N ASP A 93 -8.71 5.17 -21.70
CA ASP A 93 -9.66 4.10 -21.41
C ASP A 93 -9.16 3.10 -20.34
N SER A 94 -7.96 3.33 -19.77
CA SER A 94 -7.29 2.46 -18.79
C SER A 94 -7.21 0.99 -19.20
N GLY A 95 -7.12 0.74 -20.51
CA GLY A 95 -7.02 -0.60 -21.09
C GLY A 95 -8.35 -1.33 -21.20
N SER A 96 -9.49 -0.68 -20.95
CA SER A 96 -10.81 -1.30 -21.05
C SER A 96 -11.07 -1.90 -22.45
N ALA A 97 -10.69 -1.21 -23.54
CA ALA A 97 -10.80 -1.77 -24.89
C ALA A 97 -9.80 -2.91 -25.12
N TYR A 98 -8.58 -2.79 -24.59
CA TYR A 98 -7.52 -3.80 -24.71
C TYR A 98 -7.94 -5.13 -24.05
N PHE A 99 -8.54 -5.06 -22.86
CA PHE A 99 -9.06 -6.23 -22.14
C PHE A 99 -10.42 -6.72 -22.66
N ALA A 100 -11.27 -5.85 -23.21
CA ALA A 100 -12.50 -6.30 -23.88
C ALA A 100 -12.18 -7.20 -25.10
N GLN A 101 -11.04 -6.94 -25.76
CA GLN A 101 -10.52 -7.75 -26.85
C GLN A 101 -9.68 -8.96 -26.37
N ALA A 102 -9.43 -9.08 -25.05
CA ALA A 102 -8.59 -10.13 -24.47
C ALA A 102 -9.26 -11.50 -24.44
N THR A 103 -10.58 -11.60 -24.56
CA THR A 103 -11.27 -12.89 -24.71
C THR A 103 -10.84 -13.67 -25.97
N GLY A 104 -10.24 -13.01 -26.98
CA GLY A 104 -9.68 -13.64 -28.18
C GLY A 104 -8.14 -13.77 -28.20
N ARG A 105 -7.43 -13.16 -27.26
CA ARG A 105 -5.95 -13.22 -27.13
C ARG A 105 -5.65 -14.04 -25.88
N GLY A 106 -4.95 -15.16 -25.98
CA GLY A 106 -4.64 -15.99 -24.80
C GLY A 106 -3.78 -15.23 -23.78
N PHE A 107 -4.42 -14.58 -22.79
CA PHE A 107 -3.74 -13.86 -21.72
C PHE A 107 -3.49 -14.77 -20.52
N ASN A 108 -2.32 -14.63 -19.88
CA ASN A 108 -2.03 -15.25 -18.60
C ASN A 108 -3.00 -14.68 -17.55
N ARG A 109 -3.82 -15.55 -16.94
CA ARG A 109 -4.85 -15.20 -15.92
C ARG A 109 -4.30 -14.53 -14.63
N GLY A 110 -3.02 -14.18 -14.58
CA GLY A 110 -2.36 -13.54 -13.45
C GLY A 110 -2.55 -12.02 -13.38
N THR A 111 -2.93 -11.36 -14.48
CA THR A 111 -3.26 -9.92 -14.46
C THR A 111 -4.71 -9.73 -14.00
N GLN A 112 -4.93 -9.72 -12.69
CA GLN A 112 -6.21 -9.34 -12.09
C GLN A 112 -6.12 -7.88 -11.62
N LEU A 113 -6.79 -6.95 -12.32
CA LEU A 113 -7.08 -5.63 -11.76
C LEU A 113 -8.42 -5.71 -11.02
N ALA A 114 -8.34 -5.65 -9.69
CA ALA A 114 -9.43 -5.43 -8.73
C ALA A 114 -10.75 -6.22 -9.01
N GLY A 115 -10.82 -7.46 -8.54
CA GLY A 115 -12.08 -8.22 -8.46
C GLY A 115 -11.88 -9.68 -8.06
N THR A 116 -12.82 -10.22 -7.27
CA THR A 116 -12.89 -11.65 -6.91
C THR A 116 -13.20 -12.47 -8.16
N PRO A 117 -12.58 -13.65 -8.37
CA PRO A 117 -12.89 -14.49 -9.51
C PRO A 117 -14.35 -14.95 -9.47
N THR A 118 -15.02 -14.92 -10.62
CA THR A 118 -16.40 -15.40 -10.83
C THR A 118 -16.57 -16.92 -10.68
N ASN A 119 -15.56 -17.63 -10.17
CA ASN A 119 -15.62 -19.04 -9.81
C ASN A 119 -15.18 -19.24 -8.35
N ALA A 120 -15.86 -18.56 -7.43
CA ALA A 120 -16.04 -19.07 -6.07
C ALA A 120 -17.38 -19.83 -6.07
N GLN A 121 -17.32 -21.11 -6.45
CA GLN A 121 -18.31 -22.09 -6.04
C GLN A 121 -17.81 -22.79 -4.79
#